data_AF-A0A316DQ50-F1
#
_entry.id   AF-A0A316DQ50-F1
#
_cell.length_a   1.000
_cell.length_b   1.000
_cell.length_c   1.000
_cell.angle_alpha   90.00
_cell.angle_beta   90.00
_cell.angle_gamma   90.00
#
_symmetry.space_group_name_H-M   'P 1'
#
loop_
_entity.id
_entity.type
_entity.pdbx_description
1 polymer ?
#
loop_
_entity_poly.entity_id
_entity_poly.type
_entity_poly.pdbx_seq_one_letter_code
_entity_poly.pdbx_strand_id
1 'polypeptide(L)'
;MARTKDENTEEQILEAAKNVFQTKGMDGARMQEIADNAGINKAMLHYYYRNKQLLFEAVFKSAFSLLAPQLNKILNDDSSIEDKIRNFTTNYISFIMKHPYLPNFIIQELNRNPDFIITIQKNNTLLNIEKFKAQVDLEVSQGNLKPTKGDQLFINILSLNIFPFVAKPLIKAFTKEDDKGFERLIEQRKTEVSEFIINSIKQH
;
A
#
# COMPACT_ATOMS: atom_id res chain seq x y z
N MET A 1 12.55 -32.54 -8.18
CA MET A 1 11.87 -31.96 -9.36
C MET A 1 10.39 -31.64 -9.15
N ALA A 2 9.73 -32.07 -8.06
CA ALA A 2 8.31 -31.75 -7.80
C ALA A 2 8.08 -30.33 -7.22
N ARG A 3 8.94 -29.84 -6.32
CA ARG A 3 8.78 -28.51 -5.67
C ARG A 3 8.69 -27.34 -6.66
N THR A 4 9.48 -27.35 -7.72
CA THR A 4 9.52 -26.26 -8.71
C THR A 4 8.26 -26.14 -9.57
N LYS A 5 7.49 -27.21 -9.74
CA LYS A 5 6.24 -27.20 -10.52
C LYS A 5 5.06 -26.71 -9.68
N ASP A 6 5.04 -27.07 -8.40
CA ASP A 6 4.01 -26.62 -7.46
C ASP A 6 4.16 -25.14 -7.11
N GLU A 7 5.40 -24.65 -6.92
CA GLU A 7 5.70 -23.22 -6.68
C GLU A 7 5.24 -22.34 -7.86
N ASN A 8 5.52 -22.77 -9.10
CA ASN A 8 5.08 -22.05 -10.30
C ASN A 8 3.54 -22.01 -10.42
N THR A 9 2.86 -23.10 -10.05
CA THR A 9 1.38 -23.14 -10.12
C THR A 9 0.75 -22.21 -9.08
N GLU A 10 1.30 -22.14 -7.87
CA GLU A 10 0.82 -21.22 -6.85
C GLU A 10 0.97 -19.76 -7.27
N GLU A 11 2.13 -19.39 -7.85
CA GLU A 11 2.36 -18.04 -8.40
C GLU A 11 1.37 -17.70 -9.53
N GLN A 12 1.12 -18.65 -10.44
CA GLN A 12 0.11 -18.49 -11.51
C GLN A 12 -1.28 -18.23 -10.95
N ILE A 13 -1.67 -18.98 -9.91
CA ILE A 13 -2.95 -18.79 -9.22
C ILE A 13 -3.02 -17.39 -8.61
N LEU A 14 -1.96 -16.96 -7.90
CA LEU A 14 -1.93 -15.66 -7.24
C LEU A 14 -2.00 -14.50 -8.22
N GLU A 15 -1.27 -14.56 -9.35
CA GLU A 15 -1.34 -13.52 -10.38
C GLU A 15 -2.70 -13.49 -11.09
N ALA A 16 -3.29 -14.65 -11.40
CA ALA A 16 -4.65 -14.71 -11.96
C ALA A 16 -5.68 -14.14 -10.99
N ALA A 17 -5.61 -14.54 -9.71
CA ALA A 17 -6.49 -14.06 -8.67
C ALA A 17 -6.38 -12.54 -8.48
N LYS A 18 -5.14 -12.02 -8.45
CA LYS A 18 -4.84 -10.60 -8.38
C LYS A 18 -5.51 -9.81 -9.50
N ASN A 19 -5.44 -10.27 -10.75
CA ASN A 19 -6.08 -9.58 -11.88
C ASN A 19 -7.61 -9.56 -11.77
N VAL A 20 -8.22 -10.69 -11.37
CA VAL A 20 -9.67 -10.79 -11.20
C VAL A 20 -10.15 -9.92 -10.03
N PHE A 21 -9.44 -9.96 -8.89
CA PHE A 21 -9.79 -9.16 -7.71
C PHE A 21 -9.62 -7.66 -7.93
N GLN A 22 -8.58 -7.21 -8.65
CA GLN A 22 -8.44 -5.78 -8.99
C GLN A 22 -9.62 -5.26 -9.82
N THR A 23 -10.18 -6.10 -10.69
CA THR A 23 -11.24 -5.67 -11.62
C THR A 23 -12.62 -5.73 -10.97
N LYS A 24 -12.89 -6.76 -10.15
CA LYS A 24 -14.23 -7.07 -9.64
C LYS A 24 -14.37 -6.91 -8.12
N GLY A 25 -13.26 -6.73 -7.41
CA GLY A 25 -13.15 -6.89 -5.96
C GLY A 25 -13.42 -8.34 -5.52
N MET A 26 -13.33 -8.59 -4.21
CA MET A 26 -13.49 -9.94 -3.67
C MET A 26 -14.87 -10.53 -3.97
N ASP A 27 -15.96 -9.79 -3.73
CA ASP A 27 -17.33 -10.29 -3.88
C ASP A 27 -17.68 -10.67 -5.32
N GLY A 28 -17.30 -9.82 -6.27
CA GLY A 28 -17.59 -10.02 -7.69
C GLY A 28 -16.74 -11.11 -8.35
N ALA A 29 -15.61 -11.48 -7.74
CA ALA A 29 -14.74 -12.54 -8.25
C ALA A 29 -15.33 -13.93 -8.04
N ARG A 30 -15.18 -14.79 -9.05
CA ARG A 30 -15.59 -16.21 -9.01
C ARG A 30 -14.36 -17.12 -9.05
N MET A 31 -14.34 -18.15 -8.21
CA MET A 31 -13.24 -19.14 -8.19
C MET A 31 -13.04 -19.82 -9.56
N GLN A 32 -14.12 -20.07 -10.31
CA GLN A 32 -14.01 -20.66 -11.65
C GLN A 32 -13.25 -19.72 -12.59
N GLU A 33 -13.60 -18.44 -12.60
CA GLU A 33 -12.93 -17.44 -13.44
C GLU A 33 -11.43 -17.32 -13.12
N ILE A 34 -11.06 -17.40 -11.84
CA ILE A 34 -9.65 -17.37 -11.45
C ILE A 34 -8.91 -18.62 -11.96
N ALA A 35 -9.53 -19.80 -11.83
CA ALA A 35 -8.95 -21.04 -12.34
C ALA A 35 -8.75 -20.98 -13.86
N ASP A 36 -9.75 -20.48 -14.59
CA ASP A 36 -9.70 -20.30 -16.04
C ASP A 36 -8.57 -19.34 -16.44
N ASN A 37 -8.43 -18.20 -15.74
CA ASN A 37 -7.33 -17.24 -15.98
C ASN A 37 -5.95 -17.81 -15.63
N ALA A 38 -5.86 -18.69 -14.64
CA ALA A 38 -4.63 -19.39 -14.26
C ALA A 38 -4.31 -20.58 -15.17
N GLY A 39 -5.20 -20.95 -16.10
CA GLY A 39 -5.01 -22.12 -16.97
C GLY A 39 -5.08 -23.46 -16.24
N ILE A 40 -5.75 -23.51 -15.08
CA ILE A 40 -5.91 -24.72 -14.27
C ILE A 40 -7.39 -25.07 -14.08
N ASN A 41 -7.67 -26.30 -13.67
CA ASN A 41 -9.04 -26.66 -13.29
C ASN A 41 -9.38 -26.15 -11.87
N LYS A 42 -10.68 -25.97 -11.61
CA LYS A 42 -11.19 -25.45 -10.32
C LYS A 42 -10.84 -26.36 -9.13
N ALA A 43 -10.75 -27.67 -9.33
CA ALA A 43 -10.39 -28.59 -8.25
C ALA A 43 -8.93 -28.37 -7.80
N MET A 44 -8.02 -28.11 -8.74
CA MET A 44 -6.64 -27.75 -8.45
C MET A 44 -6.56 -26.39 -7.75
N LEU A 45 -7.35 -25.41 -8.15
CA LEU A 45 -7.44 -24.15 -7.40
C LEU A 45 -7.87 -24.37 -5.94
N HIS A 46 -8.90 -25.20 -5.71
CA HIS A 46 -9.37 -25.53 -4.35
C HIS A 46 -8.35 -26.34 -3.53
N TYR A 47 -7.46 -27.09 -4.19
CA TYR A 47 -6.35 -27.78 -3.54
C TYR A 47 -5.37 -26.79 -2.91
N TYR A 48 -4.97 -25.74 -3.62
CA TYR A 48 -4.12 -24.67 -3.08
C TYR A 48 -4.89 -23.76 -2.12
N TYR A 49 -6.07 -23.30 -2.51
CA TYR A 49 -6.86 -22.33 -1.77
C TYR A 49 -8.29 -22.83 -1.60
N ARG A 50 -8.58 -23.36 -0.40
CA ARG A 50 -9.86 -24.00 -0.07
C ARG A 50 -11.08 -23.12 -0.37
N ASN A 51 -10.95 -21.81 -0.19
CA ASN A 51 -12.00 -20.86 -0.48
C ASN A 51 -11.45 -19.52 -1.03
N LYS A 52 -12.36 -18.69 -1.53
CA LYS A 52 -12.04 -17.38 -2.12
C LYS A 52 -11.41 -16.41 -1.11
N GLN A 53 -11.82 -16.46 0.16
CA GLN A 53 -11.27 -15.61 1.23
C GLN A 53 -9.78 -15.89 1.42
N LEU A 54 -9.37 -17.15 1.56
CA LEU A 54 -7.97 -17.51 1.76
C LEU A 54 -7.09 -17.13 0.56
N LEU A 55 -7.60 -17.30 -0.66
CA LEU A 55 -6.91 -16.87 -1.87
C LEU A 55 -6.72 -15.34 -1.90
N PHE A 56 -7.78 -14.61 -1.56
CA PHE A 56 -7.74 -13.16 -1.46
C PHE A 56 -6.75 -12.67 -0.39
N GLU A 57 -6.74 -13.31 0.78
CA GLU A 57 -5.77 -13.03 1.85
C GLU A 57 -4.33 -13.28 1.39
N ALA A 58 -4.09 -14.33 0.61
CA ALA A 58 -2.76 -14.63 0.06
C ALA A 58 -2.31 -13.59 -0.97
N VAL A 59 -3.19 -13.17 -1.88
CA VAL A 59 -2.93 -12.06 -2.83
C VAL A 59 -2.60 -10.78 -2.07
N PHE A 60 -3.39 -10.45 -1.05
CA PHE A 60 -3.18 -9.26 -0.24
C PHE A 60 -1.86 -9.32 0.54
N LYS A 61 -1.57 -10.46 1.17
CA LYS A 61 -0.32 -10.68 1.91
C LYS A 61 0.89 -10.54 1.01
N SER A 62 0.86 -11.12 -0.19
CA SER A 62 1.93 -11.00 -1.18
C SER A 62 2.20 -9.53 -1.51
N ALA A 63 1.15 -8.75 -1.82
CA ALA A 63 1.26 -7.34 -2.11
C ALA A 63 1.87 -6.50 -0.97
N PHE A 64 1.41 -6.69 0.27
CA PHE A 64 1.88 -5.90 1.42
C PHE A 64 3.19 -6.37 2.01
N SER A 65 3.53 -7.66 1.90
CA SER A 65 4.78 -8.22 2.42
C SER A 65 6.01 -7.55 1.81
N LEU A 66 5.89 -6.92 0.64
CA LEU A 66 6.96 -6.19 0.00
C LEU A 66 7.10 -4.76 0.54
N LEU A 67 5.99 -4.08 0.83
CA LEU A 67 6.00 -2.65 1.21
C LEU A 67 6.09 -2.44 2.73
N ALA A 68 5.27 -3.15 3.50
CA ALA A 68 5.10 -2.89 4.93
C ALA A 68 6.41 -3.01 5.72
N PRO A 69 7.30 -4.02 5.49
CA PRO A 69 8.57 -4.10 6.20
C PRO A 69 9.50 -2.91 5.92
N GLN A 70 9.49 -2.39 4.68
CA GLN A 70 10.34 -1.26 4.29
C GLN A 70 9.88 0.03 4.99
N LEU A 71 8.58 0.31 4.97
CA LEU A 71 8.02 1.48 5.64
C LEU A 71 8.13 1.37 7.16
N ASN A 72 7.93 0.17 7.72
CA ASN A 72 8.13 -0.08 9.15
C ASN A 72 9.57 0.19 9.57
N LYS A 73 10.55 -0.25 8.78
CA LYS A 73 11.96 0.06 9.05
C LYS A 73 12.20 1.56 9.08
N ILE A 74 11.70 2.31 8.09
CA ILE A 74 11.84 3.77 8.01
C ILE A 74 11.22 4.44 9.23
N LEU A 75 9.99 4.09 9.60
CA LEU A 75 9.29 4.73 10.72
C LEU A 75 9.94 4.43 12.08
N ASN A 76 10.62 3.29 12.21
CA ASN A 76 11.14 2.77 13.48
C ASN A 76 12.67 2.77 13.57
N ASP A 77 13.41 3.31 12.60
CA ASP A 77 14.85 3.55 12.76
C ASP A 77 15.14 4.81 13.62
N ASP A 78 16.41 5.17 13.75
CA ASP A 78 16.87 6.29 14.57
C ASP A 78 17.12 7.58 13.76
N SER A 79 16.65 7.64 12.51
CA SER A 79 16.78 8.84 11.67
C SER A 79 15.85 9.98 12.15
N SER A 80 16.14 11.20 11.66
CA SER A 80 15.33 12.39 11.95
C SER A 80 13.90 12.26 11.43
N ILE A 81 12.95 13.03 11.98
CA ILE A 81 11.56 13.04 11.48
C ILE A 81 11.52 13.45 10.00
N GLU A 82 12.37 14.40 9.59
CA GLU A 82 12.51 14.85 8.21
C GLU A 82 12.99 13.73 7.28
N ASP A 83 14.03 12.99 7.67
CA ASP A 83 14.53 11.87 6.88
C ASP A 83 13.48 10.77 6.78
N LYS A 84 12.76 10.48 7.86
CA LYS A 84 11.63 9.55 7.83
C LYS A 84 10.56 9.97 6.84
N ILE A 85 10.19 11.25 6.80
CA ILE A 85 9.21 11.79 5.85
C ILE A 85 9.70 11.63 4.40
N ARG A 86 10.96 11.98 4.12
CA ARG A 86 11.56 11.86 2.77
C ARG A 86 11.62 10.41 2.32
N ASN A 87 12.14 9.55 3.19
CA ASN A 87 12.32 8.13 2.90
C ASN A 87 10.97 7.44 2.75
N PHE A 88 10.00 7.71 3.63
CA PHE A 88 8.65 7.16 3.51
C PHE A 88 8.02 7.53 2.17
N THR A 89 8.03 8.83 1.85
CA THR A 89 7.47 9.38 0.61
C THR A 89 8.10 8.74 -0.62
N THR A 90 9.44 8.73 -0.69
CA THR A 90 10.19 8.20 -1.83
C THR A 90 9.94 6.71 -2.02
N ASN A 91 10.01 5.92 -0.95
CA ASN A 91 9.82 4.46 -1.02
C ASN A 91 8.37 4.10 -1.35
N TYR A 92 7.40 4.78 -0.71
CA TYR A 92 5.98 4.57 -1.00
C TYR A 92 5.65 4.86 -2.46
N ILE A 93 5.99 6.06 -2.96
CA ILE A 93 5.69 6.46 -4.35
C ILE A 93 6.38 5.51 -5.34
N SER A 94 7.67 5.21 -5.13
CA SER A 94 8.42 4.31 -6.03
C SER A 94 7.81 2.90 -6.08
N PHE A 95 7.30 2.40 -4.95
CA PHE A 95 6.63 1.12 -4.88
C PHE A 95 5.27 1.14 -5.59
N ILE A 96 4.44 2.16 -5.33
CA ILE A 96 3.11 2.26 -5.96
C ILE A 96 3.20 2.52 -7.46
N MET A 97 4.22 3.22 -7.96
CA MET A 97 4.43 3.33 -9.40
C MET A 97 4.68 1.97 -10.08
N LYS A 98 5.28 1.01 -9.38
CA LYS A 98 5.45 -0.37 -9.85
C LYS A 98 4.18 -1.22 -9.65
N HIS A 99 3.34 -0.85 -8.70
CA HIS A 99 2.13 -1.57 -8.32
C HIS A 99 0.91 -0.63 -8.20
N PRO A 100 0.50 0.06 -9.30
CA PRO A 100 -0.46 1.17 -9.25
C PRO A 100 -1.89 0.76 -8.88
N TYR A 101 -2.19 -0.54 -8.95
CA TYR A 101 -3.49 -1.09 -8.58
C TYR A 101 -3.71 -1.14 -7.06
N LEU A 102 -2.65 -1.16 -6.26
CA LEU A 102 -2.73 -1.46 -4.84
C LEU A 102 -3.58 -0.48 -4.03
N PRO A 103 -3.40 0.86 -4.14
CA PRO A 103 -4.17 1.79 -3.32
C PRO A 103 -5.67 1.66 -3.54
N ASN A 104 -6.11 1.54 -4.80
CA ASN A 104 -7.51 1.36 -5.15
C ASN A 104 -8.06 0.03 -4.64
N PHE A 105 -7.29 -1.05 -4.82
CA PHE A 105 -7.65 -2.37 -4.31
C PHE A 105 -7.88 -2.35 -2.78
N ILE A 106 -6.98 -1.73 -2.02
CA ILE A 106 -7.11 -1.61 -0.56
C ILE A 106 -8.34 -0.82 -0.16
N ILE A 107 -8.53 0.37 -0.75
CA ILE A 107 -9.66 1.26 -0.40
C ILE A 107 -10.99 0.61 -0.76
N GLN A 108 -11.07 -0.06 -1.90
CA GLN A 108 -12.28 -0.78 -2.31
C GLN A 108 -12.66 -1.85 -1.30
N GLU A 109 -11.69 -2.59 -0.78
CA GLU A 109 -11.92 -3.70 0.15
C GLU A 109 -12.21 -3.20 1.57
N LEU A 110 -11.55 -2.13 2.03
CA LEU A 110 -11.91 -1.45 3.28
C LEU A 110 -13.35 -0.92 3.27
N ASN A 111 -13.84 -0.45 2.12
CA ASN A 111 -15.21 0.04 1.98
C ASN A 111 -16.26 -1.08 1.89
N ARG A 112 -15.88 -2.27 1.41
CA ARG A 112 -16.80 -3.42 1.24
C ARG A 112 -16.87 -4.30 2.48
N ASN A 113 -15.73 -4.49 3.15
CA ASN A 113 -15.60 -5.41 4.27
C ASN A 113 -14.94 -4.71 5.47
N PRO A 114 -15.72 -4.25 6.47
CA PRO A 114 -15.18 -3.62 7.67
C PRO A 114 -14.19 -4.51 8.45
N ASP A 115 -14.39 -5.83 8.42
CA ASP A 115 -13.53 -6.79 9.10
C ASP A 115 -12.21 -7.03 8.36
N PHE A 116 -12.05 -6.49 7.15
CA PHE A 116 -10.82 -6.61 6.39
C PHE A 116 -9.61 -6.10 7.18
N ILE A 117 -9.79 -5.05 8.00
CA ILE A 117 -8.72 -4.53 8.86
C ILE A 117 -8.18 -5.58 9.84
N ILE A 118 -9.03 -6.49 10.32
CA ILE A 118 -8.64 -7.59 11.24
C ILE A 118 -7.72 -8.57 10.51
N THR A 119 -8.00 -8.84 9.24
CA THR A 119 -7.13 -9.67 8.39
C THR A 119 -5.77 -9.00 8.16
N ILE A 120 -5.73 -7.68 7.95
CA ILE A 120 -4.48 -6.92 7.81
C ILE A 120 -3.68 -6.97 9.13
N GLN A 121 -4.36 -6.78 10.27
CA GLN A 121 -3.75 -6.86 11.61
C GLN A 121 -3.11 -8.23 11.88
N LYS A 122 -3.85 -9.32 11.64
CA LYS A 122 -3.37 -10.70 11.90
C LYS A 122 -2.14 -11.08 11.09
N ASN A 123 -1.96 -10.47 9.92
CA ASN A 123 -0.85 -10.77 9.01
C ASN A 123 0.40 -9.91 9.25
N ASN A 124 0.43 -9.06 10.30
CA ASN A 124 1.52 -8.11 10.57
C ASN A 124 1.86 -7.21 9.38
N THR A 125 0.87 -6.92 8.52
CA THR A 125 1.05 -6.07 7.34
C THR A 125 0.72 -4.60 7.61
N LEU A 126 0.32 -4.27 8.84
CA LEU A 126 0.13 -2.88 9.28
C LEU A 126 1.46 -2.20 9.61
N LEU A 127 1.44 -0.88 9.43
CA LEU A 127 2.52 -0.01 9.86
C LEU A 127 2.46 0.17 11.38
N ASN A 128 3.58 -0.11 12.06
CA ASN A 128 3.79 0.24 13.45
C ASN A 128 4.33 1.67 13.52
N ILE A 129 3.55 2.56 14.15
CA ILE A 129 3.85 3.98 14.25
C ILE A 129 4.20 4.44 15.67
N GLU A 130 4.28 3.53 16.64
CA GLU A 130 4.44 3.93 18.05
C GLU A 130 5.78 4.62 18.32
N LYS A 131 6.90 4.12 17.77
CA LYS A 131 8.20 4.79 17.89
C LYS A 131 8.21 6.14 17.16
N PHE A 132 7.59 6.22 15.99
CA PHE A 132 7.46 7.47 15.24
C PHE A 132 6.69 8.51 16.03
N LYS A 133 5.53 8.14 16.61
CA LYS A 133 4.72 9.03 17.45
C LYS A 133 5.49 9.54 18.66
N ALA A 134 6.15 8.65 19.37
CA ALA A 134 6.96 9.02 20.53
C ALA A 134 8.10 9.99 20.17
N GLN A 135 8.73 9.79 19.02
CA GLN A 135 9.76 10.71 18.52
C GLN A 135 9.16 12.08 18.17
N VAL A 136 8.03 12.15 17.47
CA VAL A 136 7.35 13.42 17.16
C VAL A 136 7.00 14.18 18.44
N ASP A 137 6.41 13.50 19.43
CA ASP A 137 6.02 14.13 20.69
C ASP A 137 7.25 14.65 21.47
N LEU A 138 8.38 13.93 21.43
CA LEU A 138 9.64 14.36 22.03
C LEU A 138 10.18 15.63 21.35
N GLU A 139 10.27 15.65 20.03
CA GLU A 139 10.79 16.79 19.25
C GLU A 139 9.93 18.05 19.44
N VAL A 140 8.61 17.88 19.57
CA VAL A 140 7.69 18.98 19.91
C VAL A 140 7.94 19.48 21.33
N SER A 141 8.16 18.59 22.31
CA SER A 141 8.43 18.98 23.70
C SER A 141 9.76 19.74 23.87
N GLN A 142 10.73 19.46 22.98
CA GLN A 142 12.04 20.13 22.95
C GLN A 142 12.00 21.46 22.19
N GLY A 143 10.90 21.78 21.49
CA GLY A 143 10.79 22.99 20.67
C GLY A 143 11.59 22.90 19.36
N ASN A 144 11.84 21.70 18.85
CA ASN A 144 12.45 21.48 17.54
C ASN A 144 11.39 21.46 16.42
N LEU A 145 10.17 21.03 16.74
CA LEU A 145 9.02 21.01 15.84
C LEU A 145 7.88 21.89 16.35
N LYS A 146 7.14 22.49 15.41
CA LYS A 146 5.86 23.15 15.67
C LYS A 146 4.88 22.19 16.38
N PRO A 147 3.97 22.70 17.23
CA PRO A 147 2.98 21.88 17.93
C PRO A 147 2.16 21.01 16.97
N THR A 148 2.37 19.70 17.04
CA THR A 148 1.60 18.68 16.33
C THR A 148 1.59 17.38 17.14
N LYS A 149 0.68 16.46 16.80
CA LYS A 149 0.64 15.11 17.37
C LYS A 149 1.17 14.11 16.36
N GLY A 150 1.87 13.08 16.84
CA GLY A 150 2.40 12.01 15.99
C GLY A 150 1.35 11.39 15.07
N ASP A 151 0.14 11.13 15.57
CA ASP A 151 -0.97 10.58 14.77
C ASP A 151 -1.39 11.52 13.64
N GLN A 152 -1.49 12.82 13.92
CA GLN A 152 -1.89 13.83 12.93
C GLN A 152 -0.85 14.00 11.83
N LEU A 153 0.44 14.05 12.21
CA LEU A 153 1.52 14.10 11.24
C LEU A 153 1.52 12.84 10.35
N PHE A 154 1.31 11.67 10.95
CA PHE A 154 1.25 10.42 10.18
C PHE A 154 0.06 10.38 9.21
N ILE A 155 -1.13 10.84 9.63
CA ILE A 155 -2.30 10.96 8.75
C ILE A 155 -2.01 11.88 7.57
N ASN A 156 -1.31 12.99 7.77
CA ASN A 156 -0.90 13.88 6.68
C ASN A 156 0.07 13.21 5.71
N ILE A 157 1.08 12.49 6.24
CA ILE A 157 2.03 11.71 5.42
C ILE A 157 1.27 10.69 4.57
N LEU A 158 0.36 9.91 5.16
CA LEU A 158 -0.45 8.94 4.42
C LEU A 158 -1.33 9.61 3.38
N SER A 159 -2.11 10.63 3.77
CA SER A 159 -3.10 11.27 2.90
C SER A 159 -2.44 11.87 1.66
N LEU A 160 -1.36 12.63 1.84
CA LEU A 160 -0.70 13.34 0.75
C LEU A 160 0.08 12.42 -0.20
N ASN A 161 0.48 11.23 0.28
CA ASN A 161 1.14 10.21 -0.54
C ASN A 161 0.16 9.26 -1.23
N ILE A 162 -0.93 8.84 -0.56
CA ILE A 162 -1.87 7.83 -1.06
C ILE A 162 -2.91 8.46 -2.00
N PHE A 163 -3.49 9.59 -1.60
CA PHE A 163 -4.63 10.19 -2.30
C PHE A 163 -4.38 10.41 -3.81
N PRO A 164 -3.19 10.85 -4.27
CA PRO A 164 -2.95 11.05 -5.69
C PRO A 164 -3.17 9.82 -6.56
N PHE A 165 -2.88 8.63 -6.03
CA PHE A 165 -3.07 7.37 -6.76
C PHE A 165 -4.53 6.93 -6.77
N VAL A 166 -5.21 7.08 -5.64
CA VAL A 166 -6.63 6.73 -5.51
C VAL A 166 -7.49 7.64 -6.40
N ALA A 167 -7.18 8.93 -6.40
CA ALA A 167 -7.87 9.94 -7.18
C ALA A 167 -7.26 10.16 -8.57
N LYS A 168 -6.48 9.20 -9.12
CA LYS A 168 -5.77 9.36 -10.40
C LYS A 168 -6.65 9.90 -11.54
N PRO A 169 -7.85 9.34 -11.83
CA PRO A 169 -8.71 9.85 -12.91
C PRO A 169 -9.13 11.31 -12.70
N LEU A 170 -9.43 11.67 -11.45
CA LEU A 170 -9.85 13.01 -11.06
C LEU A 170 -8.69 14.01 -11.19
N ILE A 171 -7.49 13.62 -10.75
CA ILE A 171 -6.30 14.48 -10.84
C ILE A 171 -5.92 14.71 -12.31
N LYS A 172 -5.90 13.67 -13.14
CA LYS A 172 -5.68 13.82 -14.60
C LYS A 172 -6.66 14.81 -15.22
N ALA A 173 -7.93 14.75 -14.83
CA ALA A 173 -8.95 15.68 -15.31
C ALA A 173 -8.68 17.13 -14.86
N PHE A 174 -8.30 17.34 -13.59
CA PHE A 174 -8.00 18.68 -13.07
C PHE A 174 -6.72 19.29 -13.65
N THR A 175 -5.66 18.50 -13.77
CA THR A 175 -4.37 18.96 -14.31
C THR A 175 -4.31 18.95 -15.82
N LYS A 176 -5.33 18.36 -16.49
CA LYS A 176 -5.37 18.14 -17.94
C LYS A 176 -4.19 17.31 -18.46
N GLU A 177 -3.73 16.35 -17.64
CA GLU A 177 -2.59 15.48 -17.97
C GLU A 177 -3.05 14.12 -18.51
N ASP A 178 -2.24 13.56 -19.41
CA ASP A 178 -2.36 12.17 -19.82
C ASP A 178 -1.67 11.22 -18.82
N ASP A 179 -1.53 9.93 -19.14
CA ASP A 179 -0.88 8.99 -18.23
C ASP A 179 0.61 9.30 -18.02
N LYS A 180 1.32 9.73 -19.06
CA LYS A 180 2.74 10.10 -18.96
C LYS A 180 2.93 11.38 -18.15
N GLY A 181 2.01 12.33 -18.31
CA GLY A 181 1.95 13.56 -17.53
C GLY A 181 1.72 13.29 -16.05
N PHE A 182 0.76 12.43 -15.74
CA PHE A 182 0.52 11.98 -14.38
C PHE A 182 1.75 11.30 -13.77
N GLU A 183 2.43 10.42 -14.50
CA GLU A 183 3.67 9.78 -14.03
C GLU A 183 4.77 10.80 -13.70
N ARG A 184 4.97 11.82 -14.55
CA ARG A 184 5.93 12.91 -14.27
C ARG A 184 5.55 13.70 -13.01
N LEU A 185 4.27 14.03 -12.85
CA LEU A 185 3.78 14.71 -11.64
C LEU A 185 4.04 13.88 -10.39
N ILE A 186 3.73 12.58 -10.42
CA ILE A 186 3.95 11.69 -9.28
C ILE A 186 5.44 11.53 -8.95
N GLU A 187 6.32 11.49 -9.95
CA GLU A 187 7.76 11.43 -9.72
C GLU A 187 8.26 12.71 -9.02
N GLN A 188 7.85 13.89 -9.48
CA GLN A 188 8.17 15.19 -8.86
C GLN A 188 7.65 15.28 -7.42
N ARG A 189 6.47 14.70 -7.16
CA ARG A 189 5.88 14.68 -5.81
C ARG A 189 6.76 14.04 -4.77
N LYS A 190 7.70 13.13 -5.10
CA LYS A 190 8.63 12.56 -4.11
C LYS A 190 9.36 13.64 -3.32
N THR A 191 9.75 14.71 -3.99
CA THR A 191 10.40 15.87 -3.37
C THR A 191 9.37 16.89 -2.88
N GLU A 192 8.41 17.28 -3.73
CA GLU A 192 7.48 18.37 -3.38
C GLU A 192 6.64 18.06 -2.13
N VAL A 193 6.11 16.84 -2.01
CA VAL A 193 5.25 16.49 -0.88
C VAL A 193 6.04 16.30 0.40
N SER A 194 7.25 15.75 0.32
CA SER A 194 8.10 15.57 1.50
C SER A 194 8.55 16.93 2.04
N GLU A 195 8.98 17.86 1.18
CA GLU A 195 9.30 19.23 1.58
C GLU A 195 8.08 19.98 2.13
N PHE A 196 6.91 19.83 1.50
CA PHE A 196 5.68 20.44 1.99
C PHE A 196 5.35 20.01 3.42
N ILE A 197 5.42 18.70 3.70
CA ILE A 197 5.17 18.16 5.04
C ILE A 197 6.23 18.65 6.03
N ILE A 198 7.52 18.59 5.66
CA ILE A 198 8.63 19.02 6.51
C ILE A 198 8.50 20.51 6.87
N ASN A 199 8.24 21.37 5.89
CA ASN A 199 8.11 22.81 6.11
C ASN A 199 6.88 23.15 6.97
N SER A 200 5.85 22.30 6.97
CA SER A 200 4.68 22.48 7.84
C SER A 200 4.99 22.28 9.32
N ILE A 201 6.00 21.46 9.65
CA ILE A 201 6.38 21.13 11.04
C ILE A 201 7.65 21.84 11.53
N LYS A 202 8.49 22.36 10.62
CA LYS A 202 9.70 23.10 10.99
C LYS A 202 9.38 24.34 11.82
N GLN A 203 10.10 24.50 12.93
CA GLN A 203 10.16 25.74 13.68
C GLN A 203 11.13 26.70 12.99
N HIS A 204 10.71 27.96 12.79
CA HIS A 204 11.55 29.02 12.22
C HIS A 204 12.29 29.77 13.32
#